data_AF-A0A485CSM4-F1
#
_entry.id   AF-A0A485CSM4-F1
#
_cell.length_a   1.000
_cell.length_b   1.000
_cell.length_c   1.000
_cell.angle_alpha   90.00
_cell.angle_beta   90.00
_cell.angle_gamma   90.00
#
_symmetry.space_group_name_H-M   'P 1'
#
loop_
_entity.id
_entity.type
_entity.pdbx_description
1 polymer ?
#
loop_
_entity_poly.entity_id
_entity_poly.type
_entity_poly.pdbx_seq_one_letter_code
_entity_poly.pdbx_strand_id
1 'polypeptide(L)'
;MLMVVSELAKHPVVTAMKDSVVKSCTLRSKLKPLVWCCALATGLVTWGAQADIVADKSAPGGQQPTIISGANGTPQINIQSPNKNGVSHNKYQQFDVDSKGAILNNSSVNTQTQLGGMITSNPWACQR
;
A
#
# COMPACT_ATOMS: atom_id res chain seq x y z
N MET A 1 -37.07 71.31 -2.39
CA MET A 1 -36.12 72.39 -2.72
C MET A 1 -34.80 72.00 -2.07
N LEU A 2 -33.89 71.32 -2.75
CA LEU A 2 -33.01 71.86 -3.78
C LEU A 2 -32.68 70.78 -4.81
N MET A 3 -32.91 71.10 -6.08
CA MET A 3 -32.18 70.51 -7.20
C MET A 3 -30.78 71.11 -7.20
N VAL A 4 -29.77 70.27 -7.39
CA VAL A 4 -28.48 70.72 -7.93
C VAL A 4 -28.10 69.72 -9.02
N VAL A 5 -28.47 70.09 -10.23
CA VAL A 5 -27.91 69.59 -11.48
C VAL A 5 -26.50 70.18 -11.59
N SER A 6 -25.53 69.38 -11.98
CA SER A 6 -24.25 69.88 -12.50
C SER A 6 -24.25 69.68 -14.00
N GLU A 7 -24.34 70.78 -14.75
CA GLU A 7 -24.04 70.84 -16.17
C GLU A 7 -22.56 71.19 -16.40
N LEU A 8 -22.12 70.80 -17.60
CA LEU A 8 -21.01 71.38 -18.38
C LEU A 8 -19.56 71.07 -17.95
N ALA A 9 -18.86 70.28 -18.78
CA ALA A 9 -17.82 70.83 -19.65
C ALA A 9 -17.46 69.83 -20.76
N LYS A 10 -17.59 70.30 -22.01
CA LYS A 10 -17.03 69.66 -23.20
C LYS A 10 -15.64 70.26 -23.41
N HIS A 11 -14.59 69.43 -23.40
CA HIS A 11 -13.26 69.79 -23.90
C HIS A 11 -12.78 68.69 -24.86
N PRO A 12 -12.35 69.02 -26.09
CA PRO A 12 -11.61 68.10 -26.94
C PRO A 12 -10.13 68.47 -26.88
N VAL A 13 -9.28 67.63 -26.29
CA VAL A 13 -7.84 67.67 -26.58
C VAL A 13 -7.29 66.25 -26.56
N VAL A 14 -6.73 65.90 -27.72
CA VAL A 14 -5.95 64.72 -28.06
C VAL A 14 -4.75 64.58 -27.12
N THR A 15 -4.44 63.38 -26.63
CA THR A 15 -3.10 62.79 -26.68
C THR A 15 -3.21 61.29 -26.38
N ALA A 16 -2.79 60.48 -27.35
CA ALA A 16 -2.65 59.05 -27.21
C ALA A 16 -1.57 58.73 -26.18
N MET A 17 -1.89 57.95 -25.15
CA MET A 17 -0.93 57.16 -24.40
C MET A 17 -1.45 55.74 -24.28
N LYS A 18 -0.70 54.81 -24.88
CA LYS A 18 -0.97 53.37 -24.85
C LYS A 18 -0.59 52.86 -23.45
N ASP A 19 -1.56 52.71 -22.57
CA ASP A 19 -1.36 51.97 -21.33
C ASP A 19 -1.13 50.50 -21.66
N SER A 20 0.12 50.08 -21.53
CA SER A 20 0.49 48.68 -21.56
C SER A 20 0.08 48.08 -20.21
N VAL A 21 -1.17 47.59 -20.15
CA VAL A 21 -1.65 46.75 -19.05
C VAL A 21 -0.69 45.57 -18.92
N VAL A 22 0.17 45.60 -17.90
CA VAL A 22 0.96 44.43 -17.49
C VAL A 22 -0.04 43.39 -17.02
N LYS A 23 -0.38 42.44 -17.90
CA LYS A 23 -1.13 41.26 -17.52
C LYS A 23 -0.26 40.44 -16.58
N SER A 24 -0.51 40.57 -15.28
CA SER A 24 -0.06 39.59 -14.30
C SER A 24 -0.72 38.25 -14.66
N CYS A 25 0.00 37.44 -15.43
CA CYS A 25 -0.33 36.05 -15.61
C CYS A 25 0.09 35.34 -14.34
N THR A 26 -0.81 35.30 -13.35
CA THR A 26 -0.68 34.35 -12.24
C THR A 26 -0.70 32.94 -12.81
N LEU A 27 0.49 32.40 -13.01
CA LEU A 27 0.74 31.02 -13.43
C LEU A 27 0.29 30.10 -12.28
N ARG A 28 -0.99 29.72 -12.27
CA ARG A 28 -1.52 28.67 -11.39
C ARG A 28 -1.00 27.32 -11.87
N SER A 29 0.29 27.09 -11.67
CA SER A 29 0.89 25.77 -11.76
C SER A 29 0.16 24.86 -10.77
N LYS A 30 -0.38 23.74 -11.27
CA LYS A 30 -0.78 22.65 -10.39
C LYS A 30 0.52 22.24 -9.69
N LEU A 31 0.75 22.60 -8.42
CA LEU A 31 2.01 22.26 -7.70
C LEU A 31 2.20 20.75 -7.52
N LYS A 32 1.13 19.95 -7.72
CA LYS A 32 1.12 18.51 -7.49
C LYS A 32 2.18 17.70 -8.28
N PRO A 33 2.39 17.85 -9.60
CA PRO A 33 3.41 17.11 -10.33
C PRO A 33 4.83 17.59 -10.01
N LEU A 34 5.03 18.88 -9.68
CA LEU A 34 6.34 19.39 -9.28
C LEU A 34 6.80 18.77 -7.96
N VAL A 35 5.89 18.68 -6.98
CA VAL A 35 6.16 18.02 -5.69
C VAL A 35 6.50 16.54 -5.87
N TRP A 36 5.81 15.83 -6.77
CA TRP A 36 6.14 14.44 -7.10
C TRP A 36 7.51 14.30 -7.78
N CYS A 37 7.86 15.19 -8.73
CA CYS A 37 9.19 15.19 -9.34
C CYS A 37 10.30 15.48 -8.33
N CYS A 38 10.08 16.43 -7.41
CA CYS A 38 11.03 16.71 -6.34
C CYS A 38 11.16 15.53 -5.36
N ALA A 39 10.06 14.86 -5.00
CA ALA A 39 10.08 13.67 -4.15
C ALA A 39 10.84 12.50 -4.80
N LEU A 40 10.64 12.28 -6.12
CA LEU A 40 11.40 11.29 -6.89
C LEU A 40 12.89 11.65 -6.96
N ALA A 41 13.23 12.91 -7.24
CA ALA A 41 14.61 13.37 -7.36
C ALA A 41 15.39 13.35 -6.04
N THR A 42 14.69 13.50 -4.91
CA THR A 42 15.27 13.47 -3.55
C THR A 42 15.21 12.09 -2.88
N GLY A 43 14.67 11.07 -3.57
CA GLY A 43 14.55 9.72 -3.03
C GLY A 43 13.49 9.56 -1.92
N LEU A 44 12.59 10.53 -1.76
CA LEU A 44 11.48 10.50 -0.80
C LEU A 44 10.28 9.66 -1.29
N VAL A 45 10.54 8.64 -2.12
CA VAL A 45 9.55 7.65 -2.51
C VAL A 45 9.79 6.37 -1.71
N THR A 46 8.93 6.15 -0.71
CA THR A 46 8.94 4.89 0.03
C THR A 46 8.10 3.88 -0.74
N TRP A 47 8.72 2.81 -1.24
CA TRP A 47 7.97 1.60 -1.61
C TRP A 47 7.40 0.99 -0.32
N GLY A 48 6.08 0.87 -0.21
CA GLY A 48 5.46 0.23 0.95
C GLY A 48 5.94 -1.21 1.09
N ALA A 49 6.30 -1.63 2.31
CA ALA A 49 6.59 -3.03 2.58
C ALA A 49 5.31 -3.85 2.38
N GLN A 50 5.38 -4.90 1.57
CA GLN A 50 4.32 -5.88 1.44
C GLN A 50 4.66 -7.06 2.36
N ALA A 51 3.72 -7.43 3.23
CA ALA A 51 3.86 -8.62 4.04
C ALA A 51 3.55 -9.84 3.17
N ASP A 52 4.48 -10.79 3.11
CA ASP A 52 4.33 -12.05 2.40
C ASP A 52 5.01 -13.18 3.18
N ILE A 53 4.55 -14.40 2.95
CA ILE A 53 5.11 -15.61 3.54
C ILE A 53 5.54 -16.51 2.40
N VAL A 54 6.85 -16.68 2.25
CA VAL A 54 7.46 -17.40 1.13
C VAL A 54 8.36 -18.51 1.65
N ALA A 55 8.00 -19.75 1.32
CA ALA A 55 8.81 -20.92 1.63
C ALA A 55 10.17 -20.85 0.92
N ASP A 56 11.23 -21.29 1.61
CA ASP A 56 12.55 -21.42 1.00
C ASP A 56 12.62 -22.67 0.12
N LYS A 57 12.53 -22.45 -1.19
CA LYS A 57 12.59 -23.52 -2.20
C LYS A 57 13.96 -24.19 -2.28
N SER A 58 15.01 -23.59 -1.71
CA SER A 58 16.36 -24.16 -1.66
C SER A 58 16.59 -25.07 -0.44
N ALA A 59 15.70 -25.02 0.55
CA ALA A 59 15.77 -25.87 1.73
C ALA A 59 15.56 -27.36 1.38
N PRO A 60 16.02 -28.31 2.23
CA PRO A 60 15.63 -29.72 2.09
C PRO A 60 14.10 -29.88 2.11
N GLY A 61 13.55 -30.84 1.35
CA GLY A 61 12.09 -30.99 1.19
C GLY A 61 11.32 -31.10 2.51
N GLY A 62 11.86 -31.82 3.50
CA GLY A 62 11.29 -31.91 4.85
C GLY A 62 11.41 -30.63 5.70
N GLN A 63 11.87 -29.53 5.12
CA GLN A 63 11.93 -28.19 5.73
C GLN A 63 11.18 -27.14 4.90
N GLN A 64 10.55 -27.52 3.78
CA GLN A 64 9.78 -26.62 2.92
C GLN A 64 8.30 -26.66 3.28
N PRO A 65 7.75 -25.69 4.03
CA PRO A 65 6.33 -25.71 4.38
C PRO A 65 5.44 -25.51 3.15
N THR A 66 4.23 -26.07 3.18
CA THR A 66 3.22 -25.81 2.15
C THR A 66 2.35 -24.63 2.58
N ILE A 67 2.32 -23.58 1.77
CA ILE A 67 1.57 -22.35 2.06
C ILE A 67 0.39 -22.29 1.11
N ILE A 68 -0.81 -22.11 1.65
CA ILE A 68 -2.06 -21.98 0.91
C ILE A 68 -2.84 -20.78 1.44
N SER A 69 -3.66 -20.16 0.60
CA SER A 69 -4.60 -19.14 1.06
C SER A 69 -5.80 -19.80 1.73
N GLY A 70 -6.05 -19.48 2.99
CA GLY A 70 -7.23 -19.94 3.72
C GLY A 70 -8.52 -19.32 3.18
N ALA A 71 -9.67 -19.84 3.61
CA ALA A 71 -10.99 -19.39 3.14
C ALA A 71 -11.25 -17.89 3.35
N ASN A 72 -10.71 -17.32 4.43
CA ASN A 72 -10.85 -15.90 4.77
C ASN A 72 -9.71 -15.02 4.20
N GLY A 73 -8.84 -15.59 3.35
CA GLY A 73 -7.67 -14.90 2.79
C GLY A 73 -6.47 -14.77 3.73
N THR A 74 -6.55 -15.32 4.95
CA THR A 74 -5.39 -15.47 5.84
C THR A 74 -4.47 -16.57 5.29
N PRO A 75 -3.14 -16.37 5.23
CA PRO A 75 -2.21 -17.42 4.84
C PRO A 75 -2.24 -18.58 5.84
N GLN A 76 -2.41 -19.79 5.32
CA GLN A 76 -2.31 -21.04 6.06
C GLN A 76 -1.03 -21.77 5.66
N ILE A 77 -0.23 -22.12 6.67
CA ILE A 77 1.04 -22.78 6.56
C ILE A 77 0.90 -24.19 7.13
N ASN A 78 0.89 -25.19 6.27
CA ASN A 78 1.01 -26.59 6.66
C ASN A 78 2.49 -26.86 6.96
N ILE A 79 2.82 -26.94 8.25
CA ILE A 79 4.20 -27.14 8.72
C ILE A 79 4.66 -28.58 8.46
N GLN A 80 5.96 -28.75 8.29
CA GLN A 80 6.56 -30.06 8.07
C GLN A 80 6.47 -30.98 9.29
N SER A 81 6.61 -32.28 9.06
CA SER A 81 6.62 -33.29 10.12
C SER A 81 7.72 -32.97 11.17
N PRO A 82 7.48 -33.24 12.46
CA PRO A 82 8.50 -33.06 13.48
C PRO A 82 9.70 -33.99 13.23
N ASN A 83 10.89 -33.52 13.55
CA ASN A 83 12.10 -34.35 13.57
C ASN A 83 12.11 -35.30 14.78
N LYS A 84 13.19 -36.08 14.94
CA LYS A 84 13.37 -37.04 16.05
C LYS A 84 13.27 -36.41 17.45
N ASN A 85 13.42 -35.08 17.56
CA ASN A 85 13.33 -34.34 18.82
C ASN A 85 11.95 -33.69 19.01
N GLY A 86 10.98 -33.97 18.14
CA GLY A 86 9.64 -33.39 18.20
C GLY A 86 9.53 -31.98 17.59
N VAL A 87 10.55 -31.48 16.90
CA VAL A 87 10.59 -30.11 16.36
C VAL A 87 10.28 -30.10 14.86
N SER A 88 9.30 -29.31 14.45
CA SER A 88 9.04 -29.02 13.03
C SER A 88 9.93 -27.89 12.54
N HIS A 89 10.88 -28.20 11.66
CA HIS A 89 11.79 -27.21 11.08
C HIS A 89 11.21 -26.75 9.74
N ASN A 90 10.92 -25.45 9.60
CA ASN A 90 10.37 -24.86 8.39
C ASN A 90 11.25 -23.68 7.99
N LYS A 91 11.70 -23.63 6.74
CA LYS A 91 12.55 -22.56 6.22
C LYS A 91 11.77 -21.65 5.27
N TYR A 92 12.01 -20.35 5.43
CA TYR A 92 11.33 -19.29 4.71
C TYR A 92 12.36 -18.31 4.17
N GLN A 93 12.13 -17.81 2.95
CA GLN A 93 12.86 -16.65 2.44
C GLN A 93 12.30 -15.35 3.01
N GLN A 94 11.00 -15.35 3.31
CA GLN A 94 10.30 -14.23 3.89
C GLN A 94 9.18 -14.76 4.78
N PHE A 95 9.02 -14.15 5.95
CA PHE A 95 7.97 -14.48 6.90
C PHE A 95 7.46 -13.19 7.53
N ASP A 96 6.64 -12.46 6.78
CA ASP A 96 5.99 -11.25 7.27
C ASP A 96 4.50 -11.51 7.42
N VAL A 97 3.97 -11.19 8.59
CA VAL A 97 2.56 -11.40 8.93
C VAL A 97 1.86 -10.05 8.95
N ASP A 98 0.82 -9.90 8.13
CA ASP A 98 -0.01 -8.70 8.10
C ASP A 98 -1.00 -8.67 9.28
N SER A 99 -1.87 -7.66 9.31
CA SER A 99 -2.87 -7.52 10.36
C SER A 99 -3.93 -8.63 10.39
N LYS A 100 -4.08 -9.43 9.33
CA LYS A 100 -4.99 -10.59 9.28
C LYS A 100 -4.39 -11.82 9.96
N GLY A 101 -3.09 -11.79 10.26
CA GLY A 101 -2.39 -12.89 10.91
C GLY A 101 -1.97 -13.99 9.95
N ALA A 102 -1.52 -15.12 10.52
CA ALA A 102 -1.14 -16.31 9.79
C ALA A 102 -1.52 -17.56 10.59
N ILE A 103 -1.85 -18.65 9.90
CA ILE A 103 -2.28 -19.90 10.52
C ILE A 103 -1.20 -20.95 10.33
N LEU A 104 -0.56 -21.38 11.41
CA LEU A 104 0.34 -22.53 11.39
C LEU A 104 -0.47 -23.79 11.68
N ASN A 105 -0.76 -24.57 10.65
CA ASN A 105 -1.54 -25.79 10.76
C ASN A 105 -0.65 -26.95 11.22
N ASN A 106 -0.77 -27.32 12.49
CA ASN A 106 -0.13 -28.48 13.10
C ASN A 106 -1.15 -29.61 13.41
N SER A 107 -2.36 -29.53 12.85
CA SER A 107 -3.44 -30.48 13.17
C SER A 107 -3.40 -31.69 12.24
N SER A 108 -3.58 -32.89 12.79
CA SER A 108 -3.76 -34.13 12.01
C SER A 108 -5.23 -34.38 11.62
N VAL A 109 -6.15 -33.51 12.04
CA VAL A 109 -7.59 -33.61 11.77
C VAL A 109 -8.15 -32.26 11.34
N ASN A 110 -9.35 -32.25 10.75
CA ASN A 110 -10.02 -30.99 10.44
C ASN A 110 -10.28 -30.22 11.74
N THR A 111 -10.02 -28.91 11.76
CA THR A 111 -10.01 -28.13 13.00
C THR A 111 -10.57 -26.73 12.77
N GLN A 112 -11.39 -26.26 13.71
CA GLN A 112 -11.85 -24.88 13.75
C GLN A 112 -10.71 -23.98 14.26
N THR A 113 -10.28 -23.03 13.43
CA THR A 113 -9.30 -22.00 13.81
C THR A 113 -9.99 -20.67 14.10
N GLN A 114 -9.28 -19.81 14.83
CA GLN A 114 -9.77 -18.48 15.20
C GLN A 114 -9.72 -17.50 14.01
N LEU A 115 -8.68 -17.59 13.17
CA LEU A 115 -8.46 -16.66 12.07
C LEU A 115 -9.08 -17.13 10.74
N GLY A 116 -9.02 -18.43 10.45
CA GLY A 116 -9.35 -18.97 9.12
C GLY A 116 -10.64 -19.78 9.05
N GLY A 117 -11.39 -19.89 10.14
CA GLY A 117 -12.55 -20.76 10.17
C GLY A 117 -12.16 -22.25 10.27
N MET A 118 -13.01 -23.12 9.76
CA MET A 118 -12.70 -24.54 9.58
C MET A 118 -11.58 -24.73 8.55
N ILE A 119 -10.49 -25.38 8.96
CA ILE A 119 -9.41 -25.80 8.07
C ILE A 119 -9.30 -27.32 8.01
N THR A 120 -8.74 -27.82 6.93
CA THR A 120 -8.45 -29.25 6.76
C THR A 120 -7.20 -29.68 7.53
N SER A 121 -7.07 -30.97 7.79
CA SER A 121 -5.87 -31.55 8.40
C SER A 121 -4.61 -31.21 7.60
N ASN A 122 -3.50 -30.97 8.30
CA ASN A 122 -2.18 -30.85 7.68
C ASN A 122 -1.72 -32.24 7.18
N PRO A 123 -1.43 -32.40 5.87
CA PRO A 123 -0.98 -33.68 5.32
C PRO A 123 0.34 -34.19 5.93
N TRP A 124 1.18 -33.31 6.46
CA TRP A 124 2.45 -33.67 7.10
C TRP A 124 2.29 -34.11 8.57
N ALA A 125 1.17 -33.77 9.22
CA ALA A 125 0.97 -34.06 10.64
C ALA A 125 0.64 -35.53 10.96
N CYS A 126 0.28 -36.33 9.97
CA CYS A 126 -0.08 -37.76 10.13
C CYS A 126 1.14 -38.70 10.18
N GLN A 127 2.36 -38.20 9.96
CA GLN A 127 3.59 -39.01 10.01
C GLN A 127 4.12 -39.25 11.44
N ARG A 128 3.25 -39.25 12.45
CA ARG A 128 3.63 -39.49 13.86
C ARG A 128 3.60 -40.96 14.22
#